data_AF-A0A1F1ZQ62-F1
#
_entry.id   AF-A0A1F1ZQ62-F1
#
_cell.length_a   1.000
_cell.length_b   1.000
_cell.length_c   1.000
_cell.angle_alpha   90.00
_cell.angle_beta   90.00
_cell.angle_gamma   90.00
#
_symmetry.space_group_name_H-M   'P 1'
#
loop_
_entity.id
_entity.type
_entity.pdbx_description
1 polymer ?
#
loop_
_entity_poly.entity_id
_entity_poly.type
_entity_poly.pdbx_seq_one_letter_code
_entity_poly.pdbx_strand_id
1 'polypeptide(L)'
;MSTANTDKHAASVGPNKFSLNATQLKGLNRLGDVMIPGGDGFPSFSETNAAKGADRMLPYMYGADRDPFKILMTTFAYLPQPLITGFVALVSAHKKVPEPLAGVFRLANLGIKGVVHSLYYSDLDTSSGDVHQRMGYNPTINTESYEAHLTTQSGEPGVEKKQPN
;
A
#
# COMPACT_ATOMS: atom_id res chain seq x y z
N MET A 1 9.94 -23.77 -18.02
CA MET A 1 8.59 -23.26 -18.34
C MET A 1 7.59 -23.80 -17.33
N SER A 2 7.15 -22.98 -16.37
CA SER A 2 5.93 -23.26 -15.59
C SER A 2 5.46 -21.97 -14.92
N THR A 3 4.86 -21.09 -15.71
CA THR A 3 4.16 -19.88 -15.27
C THR A 3 2.64 -20.06 -15.28
N ALA A 4 2.14 -21.27 -15.56
CA ALA A 4 0.73 -21.49 -15.88
C ALA A 4 -0.21 -21.73 -14.68
N ASN A 5 0.31 -21.71 -13.44
CA ASN A 5 -0.51 -22.09 -12.27
C ASN A 5 -0.91 -20.92 -11.35
N THR A 6 -0.32 -19.74 -11.52
CA THR A 6 -0.64 -18.56 -10.69
C THR A 6 -1.90 -17.84 -11.18
N ASP A 7 -2.17 -17.90 -12.48
CA ASP A 7 -3.22 -17.09 -13.12
C ASP A 7 -4.64 -17.67 -12.94
N LYS A 8 -4.77 -18.96 -12.58
CA LYS A 8 -6.07 -19.62 -12.40
C LYS A 8 -6.70 -19.40 -11.01
N HIS A 9 -5.92 -18.97 -10.03
CA HIS A 9 -6.45 -18.67 -8.69
C HIS A 9 -7.08 -17.29 -8.57
N ALA A 10 -6.63 -16.31 -9.36
CA ALA A 10 -7.20 -14.96 -9.34
C ALA A 10 -8.56 -14.89 -10.06
N ALA A 11 -8.73 -15.64 -11.15
CA ALA A 11 -9.93 -15.59 -12.01
C ALA A 11 -11.12 -16.45 -11.51
N SER A 12 -10.93 -17.32 -10.50
CA SER A 12 -11.96 -18.26 -10.01
C SER A 12 -12.71 -17.77 -8.77
N VAL A 13 -12.45 -16.55 -8.32
CA VAL A 13 -13.01 -16.02 -7.08
C VAL A 13 -13.98 -14.89 -7.41
N GLY A 14 -15.27 -15.13 -7.16
CA GLY A 14 -16.34 -14.19 -7.48
C GLY A 14 -16.13 -12.78 -6.93
N PRO A 15 -16.89 -11.80 -7.43
CA PRO A 15 -16.61 -10.35 -7.34
C PRO A 15 -16.56 -9.76 -5.92
N ASN A 16 -16.79 -10.55 -4.88
CA ASN A 16 -16.97 -10.12 -3.50
C ASN A 16 -16.03 -10.74 -2.45
N LYS A 17 -15.12 -11.66 -2.82
CA LYS A 17 -14.24 -12.28 -1.80
C LYS A 17 -13.10 -11.35 -1.39
N PHE A 18 -12.62 -10.53 -2.31
CA PHE A 18 -11.41 -9.73 -2.14
C PHE A 18 -11.65 -8.25 -1.93
N SER A 19 -12.90 -7.78 -1.79
CA SER A 19 -13.20 -6.37 -1.52
C SER A 19 -13.44 -6.11 -0.03
N LEU A 20 -13.27 -4.85 0.39
CA LEU A 20 -13.74 -4.37 1.68
C LEU A 20 -15.23 -4.02 1.62
N ASN A 21 -15.98 -4.43 2.63
CA ASN A 21 -17.35 -3.93 2.81
C ASN A 21 -17.34 -2.52 3.43
N ALA A 22 -18.50 -1.87 3.48
CA ALA A 22 -18.64 -0.50 4.00
C ALA A 22 -18.11 -0.33 5.44
N THR A 23 -18.32 -1.32 6.31
CA THR A 23 -17.82 -1.31 7.69
C THR A 23 -16.29 -1.37 7.71
N GLN A 24 -15.69 -2.22 6.89
CA GLN A 24 -14.24 -2.36 6.79
C GLN A 24 -13.59 -1.11 6.17
N LEU A 25 -14.22 -0.52 5.15
CA LEU A 25 -13.79 0.78 4.60
C LEU A 25 -13.85 1.89 5.65
N LYS A 26 -14.91 1.95 6.45
CA LYS A 26 -15.01 2.87 7.60
C LYS A 26 -13.86 2.65 8.57
N GLY A 27 -13.54 1.40 8.92
CA GLY A 27 -12.42 1.09 9.79
C GLY A 27 -11.07 1.52 9.24
N LEU A 28 -10.84 1.28 7.95
CA LEU A 28 -9.62 1.69 7.25
C LEU A 28 -9.48 3.21 7.20
N ASN A 29 -10.56 3.94 6.90
CA ASN A 29 -10.57 5.40 6.93
C ASN A 29 -10.18 5.92 8.31
N ARG A 30 -10.77 5.37 9.39
CA ARG A 30 -10.47 5.82 10.76
C ARG A 30 -9.05 5.52 11.20
N LEU A 31 -8.50 4.37 10.81
CA LEU A 31 -7.07 4.08 11.01
C LEU A 31 -6.20 5.05 10.21
N GLY A 32 -6.58 5.29 8.95
CA GLY A 32 -5.93 6.22 8.06
C GLY A 32 -5.87 7.63 8.63
N ASP A 33 -6.98 8.16 9.14
CA ASP A 33 -7.05 9.49 9.74
C ASP A 33 -6.23 9.61 11.03
N VAL A 34 -6.05 8.51 11.77
CA VAL A 34 -5.13 8.49 12.93
C VAL A 34 -3.68 8.60 12.48
N MET A 35 -3.33 7.97 11.36
CA MET A 35 -1.98 7.96 10.81
C MET A 35 -1.65 9.23 10.01
N ILE A 36 -2.65 9.75 9.28
CA ILE A 36 -2.59 10.89 8.36
C ILE A 36 -3.87 11.70 8.60
N PRO A 37 -3.89 12.55 9.65
CA PRO A 37 -5.06 13.37 10.00
C PRO A 37 -5.30 14.54 9.06
N GLY A 38 -4.42 14.76 8.08
CA GLY A 38 -4.39 15.98 7.26
C GLY A 38 -3.80 17.16 8.02
N GLY A 39 -3.92 18.35 7.44
CA GLY A 39 -3.36 19.59 7.97
C GLY A 39 -2.35 20.24 7.03
N ASP A 40 -2.02 21.51 7.27
CA ASP A 40 -1.04 22.29 6.50
C ASP A 40 -1.26 22.23 4.97
N GLY A 41 -2.52 22.25 4.55
CA GLY A 41 -2.89 22.18 3.14
C GLY A 41 -2.90 20.78 2.55
N PHE A 42 -2.77 19.71 3.34
CA PHE A 42 -2.96 18.31 2.93
C PHE A 42 -4.29 17.73 3.44
N PRO A 43 -4.97 16.91 2.61
CA PRO A 43 -6.17 16.19 3.04
C PRO A 43 -5.80 15.10 4.06
N SER A 44 -6.75 14.77 4.92
CA SER A 44 -6.72 13.54 5.72
C SER A 44 -6.88 12.30 4.82
N PHE A 45 -6.56 11.12 5.37
CA PHE A 45 -6.68 9.88 4.62
C PHE A 45 -8.11 9.62 4.10
N SER A 46 -9.14 9.89 4.91
CA SER A 46 -10.52 9.68 4.51
C SER A 46 -10.99 10.67 3.45
N GLU A 47 -10.45 11.89 3.44
CA GLU A 47 -10.78 12.92 2.44
C GLU A 47 -10.25 12.55 1.03
N THR A 48 -9.16 11.78 0.92
CA THR A 48 -8.61 11.36 -0.38
C THR A 48 -9.34 10.18 -1.01
N ASN A 49 -10.31 9.56 -0.31
CA ASN A 49 -10.94 8.30 -0.72
C ASN A 49 -9.95 7.14 -0.97
N ALA A 50 -8.71 7.23 -0.45
CA ALA A 50 -7.66 6.24 -0.67
C ALA A 50 -8.02 4.81 -0.22
N ALA A 51 -8.93 4.66 0.74
CA ALA A 51 -9.43 3.35 1.18
C ALA A 51 -10.02 2.50 0.04
N LYS A 52 -10.61 3.12 -1.00
CA LYS A 52 -11.14 2.38 -2.17
C LYS A 52 -10.04 1.63 -2.93
N GLY A 53 -8.80 2.12 -2.87
CA GLY A 53 -7.65 1.46 -3.47
C GLY A 53 -7.31 0.11 -2.83
N ALA A 54 -7.83 -0.18 -1.63
CA ALA A 54 -7.57 -1.44 -0.92
C ALA A 54 -8.04 -2.67 -1.72
N ASP A 55 -9.10 -2.53 -2.53
CA ASP A 55 -9.63 -3.60 -3.37
C ASP A 55 -8.64 -4.03 -4.47
N ARG A 56 -7.65 -3.17 -4.81
CA ARG A 56 -6.55 -3.53 -5.72
C ARG A 56 -5.44 -4.32 -5.02
N MET A 57 -5.30 -4.17 -3.70
CA MET A 57 -4.26 -4.82 -2.89
C MET A 57 -4.70 -6.21 -2.38
N LEU A 58 -5.95 -6.31 -1.92
CA LEU A 58 -6.51 -7.50 -1.27
C LEU A 58 -6.44 -8.81 -2.08
N PRO A 59 -6.58 -8.82 -3.43
CA PRO A 59 -6.43 -10.04 -4.22
C PRO A 59 -5.01 -10.63 -4.17
N TYR A 60 -4.00 -9.79 -3.94
CA TYR A 60 -2.59 -10.18 -3.93
C TYR A 60 -2.05 -10.50 -2.53
N MET A 61 -2.86 -10.31 -1.48
CA MET A 61 -2.49 -10.69 -0.12
C MET A 61 -2.77 -12.18 0.14
N TYR A 62 -1.87 -12.83 0.88
CA TYR A 62 -2.10 -14.17 1.40
C TYR A 62 -3.34 -14.17 2.30
N GLY A 63 -4.11 -15.26 2.27
CA GLY A 63 -5.34 -15.38 3.09
C GLY A 63 -5.07 -15.21 4.59
N ALA A 64 -3.93 -15.71 5.07
CA ALA A 64 -3.50 -15.59 6.46
C ALA A 64 -3.24 -14.14 6.91
N ASP A 65 -2.99 -13.22 5.98
CA ASP A 65 -2.81 -11.79 6.27
C ASP A 65 -4.11 -11.02 6.00
N ARG A 66 -4.79 -11.36 4.90
CA ARG A 66 -6.01 -10.69 4.44
C ARG A 66 -7.16 -10.81 5.44
N ASP A 67 -7.43 -12.00 5.94
CA ASP A 67 -8.61 -12.24 6.76
C ASP A 67 -8.47 -11.55 8.15
N PRO A 68 -7.31 -11.63 8.85
CA PRO A 68 -7.05 -10.80 10.03
C PRO A 68 -7.08 -9.30 9.75
N PHE A 69 -6.58 -8.84 8.59
CA PHE A 69 -6.69 -7.44 8.21
C PHE A 69 -8.16 -6.99 8.13
N LYS A 70 -9.04 -7.77 7.47
CA LYS A 70 -10.49 -7.48 7.40
C LYS A 70 -11.16 -7.46 8.77
N ILE A 71 -10.77 -8.36 9.67
CA ILE A 71 -11.25 -8.39 11.06
C ILE A 71 -10.80 -7.14 11.82
N LEU A 72 -9.54 -6.75 11.67
CA LEU A 72 -8.97 -5.57 12.31
C LEU A 72 -9.69 -4.29 11.83
N MET A 73 -9.92 -4.16 10.53
CA MET A 73 -10.68 -3.03 9.98
C MET A 73 -12.11 -3.01 10.51
N THR A 74 -12.77 -4.17 10.58
CA THR A 74 -14.11 -4.26 11.19
C THR A 74 -14.09 -3.79 12.65
N THR A 75 -13.04 -4.13 13.40
CA THR A 75 -12.88 -3.70 14.81
C THR A 75 -12.71 -2.18 14.92
N PHE A 76 -11.84 -1.59 14.10
CA PHE A 76 -11.63 -0.13 14.06
C PHE A 76 -12.85 0.65 13.58
N ALA A 77 -13.78 0.02 12.86
CA ALA A 77 -15.03 0.66 12.46
C ALA A 77 -15.91 1.05 13.66
N TYR A 78 -15.80 0.34 14.79
CA TYR A 78 -16.60 0.55 16.00
C TYR A 78 -15.82 1.16 17.16
N LEU A 79 -14.49 1.02 17.19
CA LEU A 79 -13.65 1.51 18.28
C LEU A 79 -13.59 3.04 18.33
N PRO A 80 -13.75 3.76 19.45
CA PRO A 80 -13.55 5.21 19.51
C PRO A 80 -12.11 5.60 19.09
N GLN A 81 -11.95 6.78 18.48
CA GLN A 81 -10.67 7.22 17.89
C GLN A 81 -9.48 7.18 18.87
N PRO A 82 -9.61 7.61 20.14
CA PRO A 82 -8.51 7.50 21.10
C PRO A 82 -7.98 6.08 21.29
N LEU A 83 -8.83 5.05 21.17
CA LEU A 83 -8.38 3.65 21.27
C LEU A 83 -7.62 3.21 20.03
N ILE A 84 -8.00 3.67 18.84
CA ILE A 84 -7.26 3.43 17.61
C ILE A 84 -5.88 4.11 17.70
N THR A 85 -5.84 5.37 18.15
CA THR A 85 -4.59 6.10 18.40
C THR A 85 -3.71 5.39 19.43
N GLY A 86 -4.29 4.92 20.55
CA GLY A 86 -3.58 4.16 21.57
C GLY A 86 -2.99 2.85 21.03
N PHE A 87 -3.74 2.12 20.21
CA PHE A 87 -3.26 0.92 19.53
C PHE A 87 -2.09 1.24 18.59
N VAL A 88 -2.21 2.26 17.74
CA VAL A 88 -1.13 2.68 16.83
C VAL A 88 0.11 3.12 17.61
N ALA A 89 -0.06 3.86 18.71
CA ALA A 89 1.02 4.29 19.58
C ALA A 89 1.72 3.09 20.25
N LEU A 90 0.95 2.10 20.73
CA LEU A 90 1.46 0.88 21.34
C LEU A 90 2.32 0.09 20.34
N VAL A 91 1.80 -0.15 19.14
CA VAL A 91 2.50 -0.87 18.08
C VAL A 91 3.74 -0.08 17.61
N SER A 92 3.67 1.25 17.60
CA SER A 92 4.82 2.11 17.30
C SER A 92 5.90 2.08 18.39
N ALA A 93 5.54 1.76 19.64
CA ALA A 93 6.45 1.70 20.78
C ALA A 93 7.27 0.39 20.87
N HIS A 94 7.37 -0.40 19.79
CA HIS A 94 8.15 -1.65 19.70
C HIS A 94 9.56 -1.60 20.30
N LYS A 95 10.25 -0.45 20.28
CA LYS A 95 11.59 -0.27 20.89
C LYS A 95 11.60 -0.38 22.43
N LYS A 96 10.45 -0.24 23.10
CA LYS A 96 10.31 -0.25 24.56
C LYS A 96 9.85 -1.61 25.10
N VAL A 97 9.68 -2.61 24.24
CA VAL A 97 9.13 -3.93 24.58
C VAL A 97 10.25 -4.97 24.43
N PRO A 98 10.33 -5.97 25.32
CA PRO A 98 11.31 -7.06 25.17
C PRO A 98 10.96 -7.99 23.99
N GLU A 99 11.96 -8.73 23.51
CA GLU A 99 11.72 -9.83 22.57
C GLU A 99 11.01 -11.00 23.26
N PRO A 100 10.12 -11.75 22.57
CA PRO A 100 9.83 -11.71 21.13
C PRO A 100 8.69 -10.74 20.73
N LEU A 101 8.07 -10.07 21.69
CA LEU A 101 6.93 -9.18 21.46
C LEU A 101 7.30 -7.97 20.61
N ALA A 102 8.53 -7.46 20.76
CA ALA A 102 9.06 -6.38 19.93
C ALA A 102 9.03 -6.75 18.43
N GLY A 103 9.36 -7.99 18.08
CA GLY A 103 9.23 -8.52 16.72
C GLY A 103 7.80 -8.41 16.17
N VAL A 104 6.80 -8.85 16.94
CA VAL A 104 5.38 -8.78 16.56
C VAL A 104 4.91 -7.34 16.36
N PHE A 105 5.28 -6.44 17.29
CA PHE A 105 4.90 -5.03 17.20
C PHE A 105 5.56 -4.35 15.99
N ARG A 106 6.82 -4.68 15.72
CA ARG A 106 7.51 -4.18 14.52
C ARG A 106 6.83 -4.65 13.24
N LEU A 107 6.44 -5.92 13.16
CA LEU A 107 5.72 -6.45 12.00
C LEU A 107 4.36 -5.76 11.81
N ALA A 108 3.59 -5.60 12.89
CA ALA A 108 2.31 -4.89 12.85
C ALA A 108 2.50 -3.42 12.43
N ASN A 109 3.53 -2.75 12.95
CA ASN A 109 3.84 -1.35 12.61
C ASN A 109 4.19 -1.21 11.12
N LEU A 110 4.97 -2.14 10.57
CA LEU A 110 5.31 -2.17 9.15
C LEU A 110 4.06 -2.42 8.28
N GLY A 111 3.21 -3.38 8.66
CA GLY A 111 1.99 -3.68 7.92
C GLY A 111 1.00 -2.51 7.90
N ILE A 112 0.71 -1.92 9.06
CA ILE A 112 -0.20 -0.78 9.19
C ILE A 112 0.29 0.43 8.38
N LYS A 113 1.56 0.81 8.57
CA LYS A 113 2.16 1.92 7.83
C LYS A 113 2.19 1.63 6.33
N GLY A 114 2.61 0.43 5.95
CA GLY A 114 2.68 -0.01 4.56
C GLY A 114 1.34 0.15 3.84
N VAL A 115 0.26 -0.39 4.41
CA VAL A 115 -1.07 -0.27 3.81
C VAL A 115 -1.52 1.19 3.71
N VAL A 116 -1.47 1.93 4.82
CA VAL A 116 -1.99 3.31 4.86
C VAL A 116 -1.18 4.24 3.94
N HIS A 117 0.15 4.20 4.00
CA HIS A 117 0.99 5.09 3.19
C HIS A 117 0.94 4.73 1.71
N SER A 118 0.93 3.43 1.38
CA SER A 118 0.83 3.01 -0.03
C SER A 118 -0.49 3.47 -0.63
N LEU A 119 -1.60 3.33 0.09
CA LEU A 119 -2.90 3.80 -0.40
C LEU A 119 -2.92 5.32 -0.53
N TYR A 120 -2.50 6.05 0.51
CA TYR A 120 -2.55 7.51 0.53
C TYR A 120 -1.71 8.14 -0.58
N TYR A 121 -0.46 7.69 -0.75
CA TYR A 121 0.44 8.25 -1.76
C TYR A 121 0.32 7.60 -3.14
N SER A 122 -0.49 6.55 -3.30
CA SER A 122 -0.77 6.01 -4.64
C SER A 122 -1.65 6.93 -5.48
N ASP A 123 -2.39 7.83 -4.84
CA ASP A 123 -3.26 8.84 -5.46
C ASP A 123 -4.15 8.28 -6.60
N LEU A 124 -4.67 7.06 -6.39
CA LEU A 124 -5.41 6.31 -7.40
C LEU A 124 -6.84 6.80 -7.61
N ASP A 125 -7.37 7.62 -6.70
CA ASP A 125 -8.67 8.26 -6.79
C ASP A 125 -8.49 9.78 -6.89
N THR A 126 -8.13 10.24 -8.09
CA THR A 126 -7.84 11.66 -8.41
C THR A 126 -9.04 12.60 -8.25
N SER A 127 -10.23 12.06 -7.97
CA SER A 127 -11.47 12.84 -7.87
C SER A 127 -11.61 13.64 -6.57
N SER A 128 -10.84 13.30 -5.53
CA SER A 128 -11.16 13.70 -4.15
C SER A 128 -10.08 14.53 -3.45
N GLY A 129 -8.94 14.76 -4.09
CA GLY A 129 -7.86 15.57 -3.52
C GLY A 129 -6.51 15.02 -3.94
N ASP A 130 -5.99 15.57 -5.03
CA ASP A 130 -4.72 15.22 -5.66
C ASP A 130 -3.56 15.50 -4.68
N VAL A 131 -3.17 14.46 -3.93
CA VAL A 131 -2.07 14.51 -2.96
C VAL A 131 -0.78 14.79 -3.72
N HIS A 132 -0.61 14.24 -4.92
CA HIS A 132 0.52 14.49 -5.80
C HIS A 132 0.62 15.97 -6.18
N GLN A 133 -0.48 16.60 -6.59
CA GLN A 133 -0.53 18.03 -6.91
C GLN A 133 -0.17 18.89 -5.69
N ARG A 134 -0.68 18.55 -4.50
CA ARG A 134 -0.35 19.28 -3.26
C ARG A 134 1.11 19.10 -2.84
N MET A 135 1.73 17.96 -3.15
CA MET A 135 3.18 17.74 -2.98
C MET A 135 4.02 18.43 -4.05
N GLY A 136 3.43 18.99 -5.11
CA GLY A 136 4.17 19.45 -6.29
C GLY A 136 4.83 18.30 -7.06
N TYR A 137 4.29 17.09 -6.93
CA TYR A 137 4.80 15.90 -7.61
C TYR A 137 4.43 15.96 -9.09
N ASN A 138 5.43 16.26 -9.93
CA ASN A 138 5.30 16.31 -11.38
C ASN A 138 6.39 15.43 -12.01
N PRO A 139 6.18 14.10 -12.09
CA PRO A 139 7.18 13.20 -12.65
C PRO A 139 7.28 13.42 -14.16
N THR A 140 8.44 13.90 -14.61
CA THR A 140 8.76 13.99 -16.04
C THR A 140 9.86 13.00 -16.38
N ILE A 141 9.74 12.35 -17.53
CA ILE A 141 10.81 11.52 -18.08
C ILE A 141 11.71 12.45 -18.89
N ASN A 142 12.99 12.51 -18.53
CA ASN A 142 13.98 13.17 -19.37
C ASN A 142 14.42 12.19 -20.48
N THR A 143 13.69 12.23 -21.60
CA THR A 143 13.90 11.34 -22.75
C THR A 143 15.31 11.47 -23.33
N GLU A 144 15.87 12.67 -23.37
CA GLU A 144 17.23 12.93 -23.89
C GLU A 144 18.29 12.18 -23.07
N SER A 145 18.19 12.25 -21.74
CA SER A 145 19.10 11.50 -20.85
C SER A 145 18.91 9.99 -20.98
N TYR A 146 17.68 9.51 -21.14
CA TYR A 146 17.38 8.10 -21.34
C TYR A 146 17.98 7.56 -22.65
N GLU A 147 17.82 8.27 -23.77
CA GLU A 147 18.36 7.89 -25.07
C GLU A 147 19.90 7.94 -25.11
N ALA A 148 20.52 8.92 -24.45
CA ALA A 148 21.97 8.99 -24.28
C ALA A 148 22.53 7.78 -23.51
N HIS A 149 21.84 7.31 -22.46
CA HIS A 149 22.21 6.11 -21.73
C HIS A 149 22.08 4.83 -22.56
N LEU A 150 21.03 4.69 -23.38
CA LEU A 150 20.87 3.55 -24.28
C LEU A 150 21.97 3.48 -25.35
N THR A 151 22.37 4.64 -25.87
CA THR A 151 23.44 4.75 -26.88
C THR A 151 24.81 4.41 -26.27
N THR A 152 25.03 4.79 -25.01
CA THR A 152 26.26 4.47 -24.26
C THR A 152 26.37 2.97 -23.95
N GLN A 153 25.27 2.29 -23.59
CA GLN A 153 25.27 0.83 -23.40
C GLN A 153 25.40 0.04 -24.70
N SER A 154 24.83 0.56 -25.80
CA SER A 154 24.96 -0.06 -27.13
C SER A 154 26.39 0.06 -27.70
N GLY A 155 27.25 0.85 -27.06
CA GLY A 155 28.62 1.12 -27.45
C GLY A 155 29.69 0.39 -26.64
N GLU A 156 29.36 -0.49 -25.69
CA GLU A 156 30.39 -1.31 -25.03
C GLU A 156 30.92 -2.40 -25.98
N PRO A 157 32.22 -2.38 -26.35
CA PRO A 157 32.84 -3.45 -27.10
C PRO A 157 33.06 -4.64 -26.15
N GLY A 158 32.18 -5.64 -26.17
CA GLY A 158 32.43 -6.84 -25.36
C GLY A 158 31.35 -7.92 -25.25
N VAL A 159 30.11 -7.71 -25.70
CA VAL A 159 29.10 -8.79 -25.67
C VAL A 159 29.09 -9.54 -26.99
N GLU A 160 29.85 -10.63 -27.04
CA GLU A 160 29.83 -11.62 -28.12
C GLU A 160 28.39 -12.13 -28.33
N LYS A 161 27.77 -11.73 -29.44
CA LYS A 161 26.52 -12.33 -29.90
C LYS A 161 26.85 -13.75 -30.39
N LYS A 162 26.71 -14.73 -29.51
CA LYS A 162 26.76 -16.15 -29.88
C LYS A 162 25.61 -16.44 -30.85
N GLN A 163 25.93 -16.64 -32.13
CA GLN A 163 24.94 -17.05 -33.12
C GLN A 163 24.45 -18.47 -32.79
N PRO A 164 23.13 -18.74 -32.82
CA PRO A 164 22.62 -20.08 -32.66
C PRO A 164 22.93 -20.91 -33.91
N ASN A 165 23.57 -22.07 -33.70
CA ASN A 165 23.65 -23.16 -34.69
C ASN A 165 22.27 -23.77 -34.95
#